data_AF-A0A2N3CMA2-F1
#
_entry.id   AF-A0A2N3CMA2-F1
#
_cell.length_a   1.000
_cell.length_b   1.000
_cell.length_c   1.000
_cell.angle_alpha   90.00
_cell.angle_beta   90.00
_cell.angle_gamma   90.00
#
_symmetry.space_group_name_H-M   'P 1'
#
loop_
_entity.id
_entity.type
_entity.pdbx_description
1 polymer ?
#
loop_
_entity_poly.entity_id
_entity_poly.type
_entity_poly.pdbx_seq_one_letter_code
_entity_poly.pdbx_strand_id
1 'polypeptide(L)' 'GMGPGGVPGGATVAARLDHRIAMSFLVLGLAARRPVWVDDAAPIATSFPGFAGLMRGLGADLREEA' A
#
# COMPACT_ATOMS: atom_id res chain seq x y z
N GLY A 1 4.03 -11.16 12.08
CA GLY A 1 2.66 -11.04 11.54
C GLY A 1 1.68 -11.48 12.60
N MET A 2 0.57 -10.78 12.76
CA MET A 2 -0.45 -11.04 13.80
C MET A 2 -1.48 -12.10 13.37
N GLY A 3 -1.21 -12.85 12.29
CA GLY A 3 -2.10 -13.86 11.72
C GLY A 3 -3.46 -13.27 11.30
N PRO A 4 -4.56 -14.04 11.42
CA PRO A 4 -5.91 -13.59 11.11
C PRO A 4 -6.37 -12.35 11.88
N GLY A 5 -5.72 -12.03 13.01
CA GLY A 5 -6.04 -10.86 13.82
C GLY A 5 -5.58 -9.51 13.23
N GLY A 6 -4.86 -9.53 12.11
CA GLY A 6 -4.42 -8.35 11.37
C GLY A 6 -3.34 -7.53 12.09
N VAL A 7 -2.48 -6.87 11.32
CA VAL A 7 -1.51 -5.93 11.90
C VAL A 7 -2.21 -4.66 12.39
N PRO A 8 -1.68 -3.93 13.39
CA PRO A 8 -2.33 -2.71 13.89
C PRO A 8 -2.63 -1.67 12.81
N GLY A 9 -1.69 -1.45 11.87
CA GLY A 9 -1.79 -0.40 10.86
C GLY A 9 -1.73 1.02 11.44
N GLY A 10 -2.21 2.00 10.67
CA GLY A 10 -2.38 3.38 11.14
C GLY A 10 -1.12 4.25 11.06
N ALA A 11 -0.09 3.80 10.34
CA ALA A 11 1.16 4.52 10.16
C ALA A 11 1.32 5.00 8.72
N THR A 12 2.10 6.07 8.55
CA THR A 12 2.64 6.49 7.26
C THR A 12 4.05 5.96 7.11
N VAL A 13 4.29 5.26 6.01
CA VAL A 13 5.56 4.63 5.67
C VAL A 13 6.33 5.56 4.76
N ALA A 14 7.60 5.80 5.10
CA ALA A 14 8.53 6.46 4.20
C ALA A 14 9.03 5.46 3.14
N ALA A 15 8.61 5.60 1.89
CA ALA A 15 9.00 4.72 0.78
C ALA A 15 10.46 4.90 0.38
N ARG A 16 11.04 6.08 0.66
CA ARG A 16 12.44 6.43 0.31
C ARG A 16 12.75 6.16 -1.17
N LEU A 17 11.81 6.51 -2.05
CA LEU A 17 11.89 6.34 -3.50
C LEU A 17 11.98 4.87 -3.99
N ASP A 18 11.73 3.87 -3.13
CA ASP A 18 11.70 2.45 -3.54
C ASP A 18 10.24 1.98 -3.75
N HIS A 19 9.90 1.70 -5.01
CA HIS A 19 8.59 1.20 -5.42
C HIS A 19 8.18 -0.10 -4.72
N ARG A 20 9.14 -0.96 -4.35
CA ARG A 20 8.85 -2.23 -3.66
C ARG A 20 8.50 -1.98 -2.21
N ILE A 21 9.13 -1.01 -1.54
CA ILE A 21 8.72 -0.59 -0.20
C ILE A 21 7.29 -0.07 -0.27
N ALA A 22 7.01 0.86 -1.20
CA ALA A 22 5.67 1.40 -1.39
C ALA A 22 4.63 0.28 -1.64
N MET A 23 4.83 -0.58 -2.64
CA MET A 23 3.89 -1.67 -2.94
C MET A 23 3.73 -2.67 -1.79
N SER A 24 4.82 -3.05 -1.11
CA SER A 24 4.76 -4.02 -0.02
C SER A 24 3.92 -3.52 1.15
N PHE A 25 4.02 -2.23 1.48
CA PHE A 25 3.23 -1.63 2.55
C PHE A 25 1.78 -1.34 2.15
N LEU A 26 1.50 -1.06 0.87
CA LEU A 26 0.13 -1.03 0.36
C LEU A 26 -0.53 -2.42 0.44
N VAL A 27 0.20 -3.49 0.12
CA VAL A 27 -0.27 -4.87 0.30
C VAL A 27 -0.45 -5.22 1.77
N LEU A 28 0.45 -4.78 2.65
CA LEU A 28 0.30 -4.94 4.11
C LEU A 28 -1.00 -4.29 4.62
N GLY A 29 -1.37 -3.14 4.06
CA GLY A 29 -2.60 -2.41 4.39
C GLY A 29 -3.87 -3.26 4.24
N LEU A 30 -3.88 -4.24 3.34
CA LEU A 30 -5.02 -5.14 3.14
C LEU A 30 -5.29 -6.06 4.35
N ALA A 31 -4.26 -6.33 5.15
CA ALA A 31 -4.34 -7.13 6.37
C ALA A 31 -4.28 -6.28 7.65
N ALA A 32 -4.40 -4.94 7.52
CA ALA A 32 -4.27 -4.01 8.63
C ALA A 32 -5.63 -3.64 9.22
N ARG A 33 -5.68 -3.47 10.55
CA ARG A 33 -6.89 -3.01 11.27
C ARG A 33 -7.16 -1.52 11.09
N ARG A 34 -6.12 -0.75 10.78
CA ARG A 34 -6.19 0.67 10.44
C ARG A 34 -5.47 0.91 9.11
N PRO A 35 -5.89 1.93 8.34
CA PRO A 35 -5.24 2.25 7.07
C PRO A 35 -3.73 2.42 7.20
N VAL A 36 -3.00 1.95 6.19
CA VAL A 36 -1.56 2.19 6.04
C VAL A 36 -1.40 3.22 4.92
N TRP A 37 -0.58 4.22 5.18
CA TRP A 37 -0.24 5.25 4.21
C TRP A 37 1.20 5.08 3.73
N VAL A 38 1.47 5.49 2.50
CA VAL A 38 2.82 5.62 1.95
C VAL A 38 2.99 7.07 1.52
N ASP A 39 4.12 7.67 1.86
CA ASP A 39 4.40 9.09 1.61
C ASP A 39 4.55 9.43 0.11
N ASP A 40 5.17 8.54 -0.66
CA ASP A 40 5.35 8.70 -2.10
C ASP A 40 5.14 7.36 -2.84
N ALA A 41 4.13 7.34 -3.71
CA ALA A 41 3.81 6.23 -4.59
C ALA A 41 4.23 6.45 -6.06
N ALA A 42 4.78 7.62 -6.40
CA ALA A 42 5.16 7.96 -7.79
C ALA A 42 6.14 6.93 -8.40
N PRO A 43 7.14 6.37 -7.68
CA PRO A 43 8.03 5.35 -8.23
C PRO A 43 7.32 4.07 -8.70
N ILE A 44 6.12 3.77 -8.17
CA ILE A 44 5.33 2.61 -8.60
C ILE A 44 4.96 2.73 -10.08
N ALA A 45 4.56 3.92 -10.54
CA ALA A 45 4.09 4.12 -11.91
C ALA A 45 5.17 3.83 -12.96
N THR A 46 6.46 4.03 -12.64
CA THR A 46 7.57 3.75 -13.54
C THR A 46 7.88 2.25 -13.64
N SER A 47 7.73 1.51 -12.54
CA SER A 47 8.08 0.08 -12.48
C SER A 47 6.90 -0.87 -12.73
N PHE A 48 5.71 -0.51 -12.24
CA PHE A 48 4.48 -1.26 -12.44
C PHE A 48 3.32 -0.30 -12.75
N PRO A 49 3.24 0.20 -14.00
CA PRO A 49 2.10 0.98 -14.47
C PRO A 49 0.80 0.20 -14.25
N GLY A 50 -0.20 0.84 -13.63
CA GLY A 50 -1.52 0.24 -13.39
C GLY A 50 -1.63 -0.60 -12.12
N PHE A 51 -0.61 -0.68 -11.26
CA PHE A 51 -0.66 -1.39 -9.97
C PHE A 51 -1.92 -1.10 -9.17
N ALA A 52 -2.23 0.18 -8.92
CA ALA A 52 -3.41 0.56 -8.13
C ALA A 52 -4.72 0.12 -8.80
N GLY A 53 -4.81 0.21 -10.13
CA GLY A 53 -5.97 -0.24 -10.90
C GLY A 53 -6.17 -1.76 -10.81
N LEU A 54 -5.09 -2.54 -10.98
CA LEU A 54 -5.11 -4.00 -10.81
C LEU A 54 -5.58 -4.38 -9.41
N MET A 55 -4.97 -3.79 -8.38
CA MET A 55 -5.29 -4.10 -6.98
C MET A 55 -6.75 -3.75 -6.66
N ARG A 56 -7.25 -2.59 -7.11
CA ARG A 56 -8.67 -2.22 -7.00
C ARG A 56 -9.58 -3.22 -7.71
N GLY A 57 -9.19 -3.69 -8.91
CA GLY A 57 -9.92 -4.74 -9.64
C GLY A 57 -9.96 -6.09 -8.91
N LEU A 58 -8.97 -6.37 -8.05
CA LEU A 58 -8.93 -7.54 -7.18
C LEU A 58 -9.68 -7.33 -5.84
N GLY A 59 -10.27 -6.15 -5.61
CA GLY A 59 -11.02 -5.82 -4.40
C GLY A 59 -10.26 -5.03 -3.34
N ALA A 60 -9.05 -4.53 -3.62
CA ALA A 60 -8.33 -3.66 -2.71
C ALA A 60 -8.96 -2.26 -2.62
N ASP A 61 -9.17 -1.75 -1.41
CA ASP A 61 -9.54 -0.36 -1.16
C ASP A 61 -8.28 0.53 -1.11
N LEU A 62 -7.69 0.80 -2.29
CA LEU A 62 -6.56 1.71 -2.44
C LEU A 62 -7.05 3.10 -2.86
N ARG A 63 -6.62 4.14 -2.15
CA ARG A 63 -7.00 5.54 -2.39
C ARG A 63 -5.74 6.39 -2.54
N GLU A 64 -5.84 7.43 -3.35
CA GLU A 64 -4.84 8.50 -3.45
C GLU A 64 -5.44 9.71 -2.74
N GLU A 65 -4.65 10.37 -1.88
CA GLU A 65 -5.06 11.61 -1.24
C GLU A 65 -4.71 12.77 -2.17
N ALA A 66 -5.68 13.64 -2.43
CA ALA A 66 -5.58 14.76 -3.37
C ALA A 66 -4.83 15.96 -2.79
#